data_AF-A0A7Y2EW12-F1
#
_entry.id   AF-A0A7Y2EW12-F1
#
_cell.length_a   1.000
_cell.length_b   1.000
_cell.length_c   1.000
_cell.angle_alpha   90.00
_cell.angle_beta   90.00
_cell.angle_gamma   90.00
#
_symmetry.space_group_name_H-M   'P 1'
#
loop_
_entity.id
_entity.type
_entity.pdbx_description
1 polymer ?
#
loop_
_entity_poly.entity_id
_entity_poly.type
_entity_poly.pdbx_seq_one_letter_code
_entity_poly.pdbx_strand_id
1 'polypeptide(L)'
;MTVTATPTETTTEPTTDVAATTDRMAMLETKIDLLTERITVLTDDAEQRARQRAIVDEFTADASRISGDALDLVTERLAEAERRGYFSVARAGARVADRVVTSLDEDDLDQLGDNVVAILDTVREITQPELLTLLGRMVGAVRAEQEHVQEEHGDAPGFWALAKELRDPDVRRGMARALHTLRAVSVQTGPTDTTAHPTSSEGADS
;
A
#
# COMPACT_ATOMS: atom_id res chain seq x y z
N MET A 1 -26.60 2.60 -122.03
CA MET A 1 -27.28 3.91 -121.92
C MET A 1 -28.52 3.69 -121.05
N THR A 2 -28.79 4.57 -120.06
CA THR A 2 -30.06 4.71 -119.27
C THR A 2 -30.54 3.50 -118.42
N VAL A 3 -30.66 3.60 -117.07
CA VAL A 3 -31.84 4.04 -116.23
C VAL A 3 -32.54 2.82 -115.58
N THR A 4 -33.04 2.77 -114.33
CA THR A 4 -32.90 3.55 -113.06
C THR A 4 -33.56 2.76 -111.89
N ALA A 5 -33.28 3.14 -110.63
CA ALA A 5 -34.03 2.87 -109.37
C ALA A 5 -33.76 1.59 -108.52
N THR A 6 -33.26 1.90 -107.31
CA THR A 6 -33.30 1.26 -105.97
C THR A 6 -34.73 1.01 -105.41
N PRO A 7 -34.90 0.49 -104.16
CA PRO A 7 -34.38 -0.72 -103.50
C PRO A 7 -35.56 -1.50 -102.87
N THR A 8 -35.35 -2.36 -101.84
CA THR A 8 -36.14 -2.43 -100.56
C THR A 8 -35.72 -3.67 -99.74
N GLU A 9 -35.67 -3.52 -98.41
CA GLU A 9 -35.34 -4.57 -97.43
C GLU A 9 -36.46 -5.61 -97.28
N THR A 10 -36.09 -6.87 -97.00
CA THR A 10 -37.06 -7.87 -96.49
C THR A 10 -36.93 -7.98 -94.98
N THR A 11 -37.65 -7.11 -94.27
CA THR A 11 -37.90 -7.23 -92.84
C THR A 11 -38.83 -8.42 -92.59
N THR A 12 -38.40 -9.37 -91.76
CA THR A 12 -39.30 -10.42 -91.25
C THR A 12 -40.03 -9.88 -90.01
N GLU A 13 -41.35 -9.70 -90.11
CA GLU A 13 -42.17 -9.16 -89.02
C GLU A 13 -42.22 -10.10 -87.79
N PRO A 14 -42.14 -9.57 -86.56
CA PRO A 14 -42.48 -10.33 -85.37
C PRO A 14 -44.00 -10.36 -85.21
N THR A 15 -44.64 -11.52 -85.38
CA THR A 15 -46.04 -11.70 -84.98
C THR A 15 -46.16 -11.56 -83.46
N THR A 16 -46.88 -10.53 -83.01
CA THR A 16 -46.98 -10.16 -81.59
C THR A 16 -47.65 -11.26 -80.76
N ASP A 17 -46.85 -12.02 -80.02
CA ASP A 17 -47.34 -12.97 -79.03
C ASP A 17 -47.85 -12.23 -77.78
N VAL A 18 -49.16 -12.05 -77.73
CA VAL A 18 -49.87 -11.44 -76.60
C VAL A 18 -49.70 -12.28 -75.33
N ALA A 19 -49.61 -13.62 -75.43
CA ALA A 19 -49.46 -14.50 -74.27
C ALA A 19 -48.08 -14.31 -73.62
N ALA A 20 -46.99 -14.26 -74.41
CA ALA A 20 -45.64 -13.95 -73.91
C ALA A 20 -45.53 -12.54 -73.29
N THR A 21 -46.41 -11.62 -73.70
CA THR A 21 -46.47 -10.27 -73.11
C THR A 21 -47.17 -10.28 -71.76
N THR A 22 -48.29 -11.00 -71.62
CA THR A 22 -48.99 -11.22 -70.33
C THR A 22 -48.10 -11.93 -69.32
N ASP A 23 -47.41 -13.00 -69.73
CA ASP A 23 -46.52 -13.78 -68.85
C ASP A 23 -45.35 -12.94 -68.32
N ARG A 24 -44.82 -12.04 -69.16
CA ARG A 24 -43.80 -11.05 -68.75
C ARG A 24 -44.34 -10.02 -67.73
N MET A 25 -45.60 -9.61 -67.83
CA MET A 25 -46.21 -8.71 -66.83
C MET A 25 -46.39 -9.41 -65.49
N ALA A 26 -46.89 -10.65 -65.46
CA ALA A 26 -47.04 -11.43 -64.23
C ALA A 26 -45.68 -11.67 -63.52
N MET A 27 -44.61 -11.95 -64.28
CA MET A 27 -43.25 -12.02 -63.73
C MET A 27 -42.76 -10.65 -63.20
N LEU A 28 -43.16 -9.54 -63.81
CA LEU A 28 -42.81 -8.19 -63.34
C LEU A 28 -43.51 -7.86 -62.02
N GLU A 29 -44.81 -8.14 -61.88
CA GLU A 29 -45.57 -8.01 -60.64
C GLU A 29 -44.92 -8.84 -59.51
N THR A 30 -44.67 -10.13 -59.77
CA THR A 30 -43.96 -11.03 -58.83
C THR A 30 -42.60 -10.47 -58.38
N LYS A 31 -41.85 -9.82 -59.30
CA LYS A 31 -40.56 -9.19 -58.97
C LYS A 31 -40.72 -7.87 -58.20
N ILE A 32 -41.78 -7.10 -58.46
CA ILE A 32 -42.10 -5.86 -57.73
C ILE A 32 -42.51 -6.19 -56.30
N ASP A 33 -43.30 -7.23 -56.08
CA ASP A 33 -43.68 -7.70 -54.74
C ASP A 33 -42.44 -8.13 -53.94
N LEU A 34 -41.58 -8.96 -54.55
CA LEU A 34 -40.32 -9.42 -53.95
C LEU A 34 -39.31 -8.27 -53.70
N LEU A 35 -39.30 -7.24 -54.55
CA LEU A 35 -38.53 -6.02 -54.31
C LEU A 35 -39.11 -5.18 -53.18
N THR A 36 -40.44 -5.10 -53.08
CA THR A 36 -41.15 -4.36 -52.02
C THR A 36 -40.85 -4.97 -50.66
N GLU A 37 -41.03 -6.29 -50.51
CA GLU A 37 -40.67 -7.04 -49.31
C GLU A 37 -39.19 -6.80 -48.91
N ARG A 38 -38.28 -6.85 -49.89
CA ARG A 38 -36.85 -6.68 -49.65
C ARG A 38 -36.46 -5.24 -49.29
N ILE A 39 -37.17 -4.24 -49.80
CA ILE A 39 -36.99 -2.83 -49.42
C ILE A 39 -37.48 -2.59 -47.99
N THR A 40 -38.61 -3.18 -47.58
CA THR A 40 -39.08 -3.12 -46.18
C THR A 40 -38.03 -3.69 -45.23
N VAL A 41 -37.55 -4.91 -45.47
CA VAL A 41 -36.53 -5.57 -44.62
C VAL A 41 -35.22 -4.76 -44.57
N LEU A 42 -34.78 -4.18 -45.69
CA LEU A 42 -33.58 -3.33 -45.72
C LEU A 42 -33.77 -2.00 -44.98
N THR A 43 -35.00 -1.47 -44.96
CA THR A 43 -35.34 -0.24 -44.23
C THR A 43 -35.35 -0.51 -42.73
N ASP A 44 -36.00 -1.59 -42.29
CA ASP A 44 -36.07 -1.98 -40.87
C ASP A 44 -34.67 -2.23 -40.26
N ASP A 45 -33.80 -2.94 -40.98
CA ASP A 45 -32.41 -3.21 -40.58
C ASP A 45 -31.56 -1.90 -40.55
N ALA A 46 -31.79 -0.98 -41.48
CA ALA A 46 -31.15 0.34 -41.45
C ALA A 46 -31.60 1.18 -40.25
N GLU A 47 -32.90 1.21 -39.93
CA GLU A 47 -33.41 1.90 -38.74
C GLU A 47 -32.91 1.28 -37.43
N GLN A 48 -32.79 -0.05 -37.37
CA GLN A 48 -32.31 -0.74 -36.18
C GLN A 48 -30.83 -0.43 -35.92
N ARG A 49 -30.00 -0.38 -36.97
CA ARG A 49 -28.59 0.05 -36.88
C ARG A 49 -28.45 1.52 -36.52
N ALA A 50 -29.31 2.40 -37.04
CA ALA A 50 -29.33 3.81 -36.67
C ALA A 50 -29.67 4.00 -35.18
N ARG A 51 -30.68 3.29 -34.67
CA ARG A 51 -31.02 3.27 -33.24
C ARG A 51 -29.88 2.73 -32.36
N GLN A 52 -29.24 1.64 -32.75
CA GLN A 52 -28.08 1.10 -32.02
C GLN A 52 -26.91 2.08 -31.96
N ARG A 53 -26.60 2.79 -33.05
CA ARG A 53 -25.57 3.83 -33.05
C ARG A 53 -25.92 5.00 -32.13
N ALA A 54 -27.15 5.51 -32.23
CA ALA A 54 -27.61 6.61 -31.38
C ALA A 54 -27.47 6.28 -29.87
N ILE A 55 -27.81 5.06 -29.45
CA ILE A 55 -27.66 4.60 -28.06
C ILE A 55 -26.18 4.53 -27.64
N VAL A 56 -25.29 4.06 -28.53
CA VAL A 56 -23.83 3.99 -28.27
C VAL A 56 -23.20 5.39 -28.21
N ASP A 57 -23.61 6.29 -29.09
CA ASP A 57 -23.13 7.67 -29.14
C ASP A 57 -23.59 8.47 -27.91
N GLU A 58 -24.84 8.31 -27.50
CA GLU A 58 -25.41 8.88 -26.25
C GLU A 58 -24.68 8.34 -25.02
N PHE A 59 -24.54 7.02 -24.89
CA PHE A 59 -23.79 6.40 -23.79
C PHE A 59 -22.34 6.86 -23.74
N THR A 60 -21.68 7.03 -24.90
CA THR A 60 -20.29 7.48 -24.99
C THR A 60 -20.16 8.96 -24.61
N ALA A 61 -21.13 9.81 -24.99
CA ALA A 61 -21.17 11.22 -24.58
C ALA A 61 -21.34 11.37 -23.06
N ASP A 62 -22.25 10.59 -22.45
CA ASP A 62 -22.46 10.61 -21.00
C ASP A 62 -21.30 9.98 -20.23
N ALA A 63 -20.75 8.85 -20.69
CA ALA A 63 -19.56 8.24 -20.11
C ALA A 63 -18.35 9.18 -20.18
N SER A 64 -18.19 9.93 -21.29
CA SER A 64 -17.15 10.96 -21.44
C SER A 64 -17.31 12.09 -20.43
N ARG A 65 -18.54 12.64 -20.26
CA ARG A 65 -18.84 13.68 -19.27
C ARG A 65 -18.55 13.20 -17.84
N ILE A 66 -19.07 12.04 -17.45
CA ILE A 66 -18.87 11.46 -16.12
C ILE A 66 -17.38 11.16 -15.87
N SER A 67 -16.65 10.69 -16.89
CA SER A 67 -15.20 10.45 -16.78
C SER A 67 -14.42 11.75 -16.62
N GLY A 68 -14.82 12.84 -17.29
CA GLY A 68 -14.25 14.17 -17.10
C GLY A 68 -14.41 14.66 -15.66
N ASP A 69 -15.64 14.73 -15.17
CA ASP A 69 -15.95 15.18 -13.81
C ASP A 69 -15.22 14.32 -12.74
N ALA A 70 -15.13 12.99 -12.97
CA ALA A 70 -14.41 12.08 -12.09
C ALA A 70 -12.88 12.28 -12.13
N LEU A 71 -12.29 12.49 -13.31
CA LEU A 71 -10.85 12.77 -13.46
C LEU A 71 -10.47 14.12 -12.86
N ASP A 72 -11.32 15.14 -13.00
CA ASP A 72 -11.11 16.45 -12.40
C ASP A 72 -11.16 16.36 -10.86
N LEU A 73 -12.14 15.65 -10.31
CA LEU A 73 -12.22 15.39 -8.87
C LEU A 73 -11.00 14.61 -8.36
N VAL A 74 -10.56 13.57 -9.06
CA VAL A 74 -9.35 12.81 -8.70
C VAL A 74 -8.13 13.71 -8.76
N THR A 75 -8.00 14.54 -9.81
CA THR A 75 -6.88 15.48 -9.97
C THR A 75 -6.85 16.54 -8.87
N GLU A 76 -8.00 17.11 -8.49
CA GLU A 76 -8.10 18.05 -7.37
C GLU A 76 -7.67 17.40 -6.06
N ARG A 77 -8.12 16.17 -5.77
CA ARG A 77 -7.75 15.43 -4.56
C ARG A 77 -6.27 15.06 -4.54
N LEU A 78 -5.68 14.68 -5.67
CA LEU A 78 -4.24 14.44 -5.78
C LEU A 78 -3.44 15.73 -5.58
N ALA A 79 -3.86 16.85 -6.16
CA ALA A 79 -3.21 18.14 -5.99
C ALA A 79 -3.35 18.67 -4.54
N GLU A 80 -4.47 18.41 -3.87
CA GLU A 80 -4.65 18.71 -2.45
C GLU A 80 -3.76 17.81 -1.57
N ALA A 81 -3.65 16.51 -1.90
CA ALA A 81 -2.75 15.58 -1.23
C ALA A 81 -1.26 15.98 -1.42
N GLU A 82 -0.88 16.47 -2.60
CA GLU A 82 0.44 17.03 -2.87
C GLU A 82 0.71 18.29 -2.04
N ARG A 83 -0.20 19.27 -2.06
CA ARG A 83 -0.08 20.50 -1.25
C ARG A 83 0.01 20.23 0.25
N ARG A 84 -0.68 19.19 0.75
CA ARG A 84 -0.60 18.73 2.15
C ARG A 84 0.62 17.84 2.44
N GLY A 85 1.44 17.52 1.44
CA GLY A 85 2.67 16.75 1.61
C GLY A 85 2.51 15.23 1.71
N TYR A 86 1.33 14.67 1.42
CA TYR A 86 1.12 13.21 1.50
C TYR A 86 2.07 12.43 0.59
N PHE A 87 2.38 12.94 -0.61
CA PHE A 87 3.34 12.29 -1.52
C PHE A 87 4.79 12.29 -1.00
N SER A 88 5.22 13.30 -0.24
CA SER A 88 6.58 13.31 0.32
C SER A 88 6.70 12.30 1.47
N VAL A 89 5.67 12.22 2.33
CA VAL A 89 5.55 11.20 3.38
C VAL A 89 5.45 9.80 2.78
N ALA A 90 4.58 9.57 1.80
CA ALA A 90 4.43 8.26 1.14
C ALA A 90 5.72 7.82 0.45
N ARG A 91 6.43 8.72 -0.26
CA ARG A 91 7.73 8.42 -0.89
C ARG A 91 8.84 8.19 0.15
N ALA A 92 8.80 8.87 1.30
CA ALA A 92 9.72 8.59 2.40
C ALA A 92 9.45 7.21 3.03
N GLY A 93 8.19 6.91 3.34
CA GLY A 93 7.74 5.62 3.86
C GLY A 93 8.07 4.47 2.91
N ALA A 94 7.85 4.64 1.60
CA ALA A 94 8.23 3.65 0.59
C ALA A 94 9.73 3.32 0.61
N ARG A 95 10.62 4.31 0.76
CA ARG A 95 12.09 4.08 0.88
C ARG A 95 12.53 3.46 2.21
N VAL A 96 11.70 3.58 3.26
CA VAL A 96 11.92 2.90 4.54
C VAL A 96 11.44 1.47 4.44
N ALA A 97 10.24 1.23 3.91
CA ALA A 97 9.71 -0.10 3.66
C ALA A 97 10.60 -0.91 2.70
N ASP A 98 11.06 -0.31 1.61
CA ASP A 98 12.01 -0.90 0.66
C ASP A 98 13.34 -1.29 1.34
N ARG A 99 13.87 -0.44 2.23
CA ARG A 99 15.03 -0.81 3.07
C ARG A 99 14.73 -1.96 4.00
N VAL A 100 13.61 -1.91 4.73
CA VAL A 100 13.20 -2.95 5.70
C VAL A 100 13.04 -4.30 5.00
N VAL A 101 12.40 -4.34 3.83
CA VAL A 101 12.20 -5.55 3.02
C VAL A 101 13.49 -6.05 2.35
N THR A 102 14.50 -5.18 2.16
CA THR A 102 15.82 -5.57 1.62
C THR A 102 16.89 -5.80 2.69
N SER A 103 16.58 -5.54 3.97
CA SER A 103 17.52 -5.67 5.10
C SER A 103 17.06 -6.61 6.22
N LEU A 104 15.84 -7.13 6.14
CA LEU A 104 15.33 -8.19 6.99
C LEU A 104 14.96 -9.36 6.08
N ASP A 105 15.71 -10.45 6.16
CA ASP A 105 15.28 -11.72 5.61
C ASP A 105 14.13 -12.31 6.45
N GLU A 106 13.43 -13.32 5.93
CA GLU A 106 12.29 -13.94 6.61
C GLU A 106 12.70 -14.54 7.98
N ASP A 107 13.95 -15.02 8.08
CA ASP A 107 14.60 -15.49 9.33
C ASP A 107 14.91 -14.37 10.35
N ASP A 108 15.08 -13.10 9.91
CA ASP A 108 15.32 -11.97 10.81
C ASP A 108 14.04 -11.49 11.48
N LEU A 109 12.89 -11.63 10.80
CA LEU A 109 11.58 -11.22 11.32
C LEU A 109 11.10 -12.13 12.45
N ASP A 110 11.31 -13.44 12.36
CA ASP A 110 11.01 -14.38 13.45
C ASP A 110 11.92 -14.14 14.67
N GLN A 111 13.23 -13.99 14.46
CA GLN A 111 14.17 -13.66 15.54
C GLN A 111 13.87 -12.28 16.18
N LEU A 112 13.43 -11.31 15.38
CA LEU A 112 13.01 -10.01 15.91
C LEU A 112 11.69 -10.12 16.67
N GLY A 113 10.75 -10.96 16.25
CA GLY A 113 9.48 -11.22 16.95
C GLY A 113 9.69 -11.68 18.39
N ASP A 114 10.52 -12.72 18.59
CA ASP A 114 10.83 -13.27 19.91
C ASP A 114 11.54 -12.25 20.83
N ASN A 115 12.47 -11.46 20.28
CA ASN A 115 13.23 -10.48 21.06
C ASN A 115 12.48 -9.15 21.29
N VAL A 116 11.58 -8.74 20.40
CA VAL A 116 10.80 -7.50 20.53
C VAL A 116 9.88 -7.54 21.74
N VAL A 117 9.33 -8.70 22.12
CA VAL A 117 8.51 -8.80 23.35
C VAL A 117 9.36 -8.46 24.58
N ALA A 118 10.57 -9.04 24.70
CA ALA A 118 11.49 -8.76 25.80
C ALA A 118 11.95 -7.29 25.83
N ILE A 119 12.23 -6.70 24.66
CA ILE A 119 12.61 -5.27 24.55
C ILE A 119 11.41 -4.37 24.91
N LEU A 120 10.19 -4.69 24.48
CA LEU A 120 8.99 -3.92 24.80
C LEU A 120 8.63 -3.99 26.29
N ASP A 121 8.77 -5.15 26.93
CA ASP A 121 8.60 -5.28 28.37
C ASP A 121 9.71 -4.51 29.12
N THR A 122 10.97 -4.55 28.64
CA THR A 122 12.06 -3.72 29.19
C THR A 122 11.75 -2.22 29.06
N VAL A 123 11.24 -1.76 27.91
CA VAL A 123 10.85 -0.35 27.69
C VAL A 123 9.65 0.04 28.56
N ARG A 124 8.72 -0.89 28.81
CA ARG A 124 7.61 -0.75 29.75
C ARG A 124 8.10 -0.67 31.20
N GLU A 125 9.13 -1.43 31.57
CA GLU A 125 9.80 -1.30 32.88
C GLU A 125 10.55 0.03 33.02
N ILE A 126 11.22 0.50 31.97
CA ILE A 126 11.91 1.80 31.96
C ILE A 126 10.93 2.99 32.06
N THR A 127 9.72 2.85 31.51
CA THR A 127 8.67 3.88 31.61
C THR A 127 7.86 3.82 32.93
N GLN A 128 8.25 2.96 33.89
CA GLN A 128 7.66 2.99 35.23
C GLN A 128 7.87 4.35 35.92
N PRO A 129 6.87 4.86 36.67
CA PRO A 129 6.93 6.18 37.29
C PRO A 129 8.06 6.30 38.33
N GLU A 130 8.49 5.19 38.93
CA GLU A 130 9.63 5.10 39.85
C GLU A 130 10.96 5.45 39.16
N LEU A 131 11.19 4.93 37.95
CA LEU A 131 12.41 5.22 37.16
C LEU A 131 12.40 6.65 36.62
N LEU A 132 11.25 7.14 36.15
CA LEU A 132 11.09 8.55 35.76
C LEU A 132 11.34 9.50 36.95
N THR A 133 10.88 9.13 38.15
CA THR A 133 11.14 9.89 39.38
C THR A 133 12.62 9.88 39.76
N LEU A 134 13.30 8.75 39.61
CA LEU A 134 14.74 8.63 39.86
C LEU A 134 15.55 9.49 38.88
N LEU A 135 15.27 9.38 37.59
CA LEU A 135 15.90 10.19 36.53
C LEU A 135 15.65 11.68 36.74
N GLY A 136 14.41 12.08 37.08
CA GLY A 136 14.08 13.47 37.40
C GLY A 136 14.88 14.02 38.59
N ARG A 137 15.11 13.21 39.63
CA ARG A 137 15.97 13.58 40.78
C ARG A 137 17.44 13.69 40.39
N MET A 138 17.95 12.77 39.56
CA MET A 138 19.34 12.82 39.08
C MET A 138 19.59 14.05 38.20
N VAL A 139 18.70 14.32 37.24
CA VAL A 139 18.77 15.53 36.38
C VAL A 139 18.62 16.80 37.20
N GLY A 140 17.78 16.80 38.25
CA GLY A 140 17.67 17.90 39.21
C GLY A 140 18.97 18.15 39.97
N ALA A 141 19.61 17.09 40.48
CA ALA A 141 20.89 17.18 41.19
C ALA A 141 22.02 17.72 40.30
N VAL A 142 22.15 17.22 39.07
CA VAL A 142 23.16 17.69 38.10
C VAL A 142 22.94 19.16 37.73
N ARG A 143 21.67 19.61 37.59
CA ARG A 143 21.38 21.03 37.33
C ARG A 143 21.71 21.93 38.51
N ALA A 144 21.39 21.52 39.73
CA ALA A 144 21.75 22.27 40.94
C ALA A 144 23.28 22.37 41.10
N GLU A 145 24.01 21.29 40.81
CA GLU A 145 25.48 21.28 40.81
C GLU A 145 26.05 22.20 39.72
N GLN A 146 25.46 22.22 38.51
CA GLN A 146 25.83 23.15 37.43
C GLN A 146 25.56 24.63 37.78
N GLU A 147 24.50 24.93 38.54
CA GLU A 147 24.23 26.28 39.05
C GLU A 147 25.30 26.71 40.06
N HIS A 148 25.71 25.84 40.98
CA HIS A 148 26.77 26.14 41.95
C HIS A 148 28.18 26.23 41.34
N VAL A 149 28.52 25.39 40.35
CA VAL A 149 29.85 25.41 39.68
C VAL A 149 30.06 26.68 38.83
N GLN A 150 28.99 27.37 38.43
CA GLN A 150 29.11 28.67 37.74
C GLN A 150 29.57 29.81 38.66
N GLU A 151 29.37 29.71 39.98
CA GLU A 151 29.78 30.76 40.93
C GLU A 151 31.23 30.60 41.42
N GLU A 152 31.75 29.38 41.56
CA GLU A 152 33.14 29.12 42.02
C GLU A 152 34.01 28.39 40.99
N HIS A 153 34.60 29.15 40.05
CA HIS A 153 35.74 28.69 39.26
C HIS A 153 37.02 28.68 40.10
N GLY A 154 37.31 27.60 40.83
CA GLY A 154 38.53 27.51 41.64
C GLY A 154 38.87 26.11 42.18
N ASP A 155 39.81 25.43 41.51
CA ASP A 155 40.51 24.20 41.89
C ASP A 155 39.72 22.88 42.05
N ALA A 156 40.36 21.79 41.59
CA ALA A 156 39.87 20.44 41.79
C ALA A 156 40.00 20.03 43.28
N PRO A 157 39.04 19.27 43.84
CA PRO A 157 39.05 18.90 45.25
C PRO A 157 40.29 18.07 45.61
N GLY A 158 41.18 18.66 46.40
CA GLY A 158 42.38 17.97 46.89
C GLY A 158 42.03 16.77 47.78
N PHE A 159 42.95 15.80 47.89
CA PHE A 159 42.75 14.54 48.63
C PHE A 159 42.16 14.70 50.04
N TRP A 160 42.46 15.81 50.73
CA TRP A 160 41.91 16.09 52.06
C TRP A 160 40.46 16.57 52.06
N ALA A 161 40.02 17.30 51.01
CA ALA A 161 38.63 17.70 50.83
C ALA A 161 37.76 16.45 50.62
N LEU A 162 38.18 15.56 49.71
CA LEU A 162 37.51 14.27 49.47
C LEU A 162 37.46 13.39 50.74
N ALA A 163 38.53 13.35 51.53
CA ALA A 163 38.55 12.62 52.80
C ALA A 163 37.62 13.22 53.88
N LYS A 164 37.33 14.53 53.80
CA LYS A 164 36.35 15.21 54.66
C LYS A 164 34.92 14.95 54.17
N GLU A 165 34.71 14.93 52.87
CA GLU A 165 33.42 14.66 52.20
C GLU A 165 32.97 13.20 52.39
N LEU A 166 33.87 12.23 52.31
CA LEU A 166 33.61 10.82 52.66
C LEU A 166 33.25 10.61 54.15
N ARG A 167 33.49 11.59 55.02
CA ARG A 167 33.06 11.57 56.44
C ARG A 167 31.67 12.18 56.65
N ASP A 168 31.09 12.81 55.63
CA ASP A 168 29.77 13.41 55.70
C ASP A 168 28.69 12.36 56.05
N PRO A 169 27.76 12.66 56.97
CA PRO A 169 26.72 11.72 57.36
C PRO A 169 25.76 11.34 56.22
N ASP A 170 25.51 12.19 55.24
CA ASP A 170 24.62 11.90 54.11
C ASP A 170 25.29 11.02 53.06
N VAL A 171 26.55 11.28 52.72
CA VAL A 171 27.38 10.38 51.88
C VAL A 171 27.47 8.99 52.50
N ARG A 172 27.71 8.91 53.82
CA ARG A 172 27.75 7.63 54.55
C ARG A 172 26.40 6.90 54.56
N ARG A 173 25.28 7.62 54.68
CA ARG A 173 23.92 7.02 54.56
C ARG A 173 23.65 6.53 53.14
N GLY A 174 24.10 7.25 52.11
CA GLY A 174 24.01 6.84 50.71
C GLY A 174 24.76 5.54 50.44
N MET A 175 26.04 5.50 50.81
CA MET A 175 26.89 4.31 50.66
C MET A 175 26.33 3.11 51.45
N ALA A 176 25.83 3.31 52.67
CA ALA A 176 25.20 2.23 53.44
C ALA A 176 23.95 1.65 52.73
N ARG A 177 23.12 2.49 52.10
CA ARG A 177 21.97 2.02 51.31
C ARG A 177 22.41 1.25 50.06
N ALA A 178 23.41 1.74 49.34
CA ALA A 178 23.95 1.06 48.16
C ALA A 178 24.57 -0.32 48.49
N LEU A 179 25.27 -0.42 49.62
CA LEU A 179 25.79 -1.71 50.12
C LEU A 179 24.66 -2.66 50.54
N HIS A 180 23.55 -2.13 51.08
CA HIS A 180 22.36 -2.92 51.42
C HIS A 180 21.60 -3.43 50.19
N THR A 181 21.43 -2.62 49.15
CA THR A 181 20.79 -3.06 47.89
C THR A 181 21.66 -4.09 47.18
N LEU A 182 22.98 -3.85 47.09
CA LEU A 182 23.92 -4.83 46.52
C LEU A 182 23.89 -6.16 47.28
N ARG A 183 23.81 -6.12 48.62
CA ARG A 183 23.63 -7.33 49.46
C ARG A 183 22.31 -8.03 49.20
N ALA A 184 21.21 -7.31 49.01
CA ALA A 184 19.92 -7.92 48.70
C ALA A 184 19.96 -8.67 47.36
N VAL A 185 20.56 -8.06 46.33
CA VAL A 185 20.76 -8.69 45.02
C VAL A 185 21.73 -9.88 45.10
N SER A 186 22.81 -9.80 45.89
CA SER A 186 23.76 -10.93 46.04
C SER A 186 23.16 -12.13 46.80
N VAL A 187 22.26 -11.88 47.75
CA VAL A 187 21.53 -12.97 48.46
C VAL A 187 20.51 -13.64 47.55
N GLN A 188 19.98 -12.93 46.55
CA GLN A 188 19.11 -13.51 45.53
C GLN A 188 19.86 -14.42 44.53
N THR A 189 21.21 -14.44 44.56
CA THR A 189 22.07 -15.10 43.57
C THR A 189 23.01 -16.19 44.13
N GLY A 190 22.69 -16.81 45.27
CA GLY A 190 23.35 -18.06 45.68
C GLY A 190 22.75 -18.78 46.90
N PRO A 191 23.03 -20.09 47.07
CA PRO A 191 23.86 -20.95 46.23
C PRO A 191 23.05 -21.82 45.25
N THR A 192 23.58 -22.06 44.06
CA THR A 192 23.24 -23.27 43.31
C THR A 192 23.93 -24.45 43.97
N ASP A 193 23.17 -25.29 44.68
CA ASP A 193 23.65 -26.60 45.11
C ASP A 193 23.97 -27.45 43.88
N THR A 194 25.25 -27.50 43.50
CA THR A 194 25.78 -28.51 42.61
C THR A 194 25.66 -29.85 43.32
N THR A 195 24.54 -30.53 43.09
CA THR A 195 24.20 -31.79 43.72
C THR A 195 25.29 -32.83 43.48
N ALA A 196 25.68 -33.51 44.56
CA ALA A 196 26.70 -34.55 44.52
C ALA A 196 26.34 -35.63 43.49
N HIS A 197 27.33 -36.01 42.67
CA HIS A 197 27.23 -37.16 41.80
C HIS A 197 27.13 -38.42 42.69
N PRO A 198 26.03 -39.20 42.64
CA PRO A 198 25.87 -40.33 43.54
C PRO A 198 26.86 -41.45 43.19
N THR A 199 27.47 -42.00 44.24
CA THR A 199 28.30 -43.20 44.16
C THR A 199 27.46 -44.41 43.78
N SER A 200 27.62 -44.93 42.56
CA SER A 200 27.15 -46.27 42.20
C SER A 200 28.27 -47.29 42.39
N SER A 201 28.28 -47.94 43.55
CA SER A 201 28.90 -49.25 43.78
C SER A 201 27.81 -50.27 44.15
N GLU A 202 28.11 -51.56 44.00
CA GLU A 202 27.22 -52.72 44.24
C GLU A 202 26.03 -52.88 43.25
N GLY A 203 25.74 -54.06 42.68
CA GLY A 203 26.47 -55.34 42.67
C GLY A 203 25.53 -56.55 42.44
N ALA A 204 25.78 -57.36 41.41
CA ALA A 204 25.30 -58.75 41.17
C ALA A 204 25.81 -59.17 39.76
N ASP A 205 26.59 -60.23 39.54
CA ASP A 205 26.41 -61.67 39.86
C ASP A 205 25.49 -62.41 38.84
N SER A 206 26.10 -62.83 37.72
CA SER A 206 25.73 -63.96 36.82
C SER A 206 26.76 -64.10 35.69
#